data_AF-A0A7J6S0U6-F1
#
_entry.id   AF-A0A7J6S0U6-F1
#
_cell.length_a   1.000
_cell.length_b   1.000
_cell.length_c   1.000
_cell.angle_alpha   90.00
_cell.angle_beta   90.00
_cell.angle_gamma   90.00
#
_symmetry.space_group_name_H-M   'P 1'
#
loop_
_entity.id
_entity.type
_entity.pdbx_description
1 polymer ?
#
loop_
_entity_poly.entity_id
_entity_poly.type
_entity_poly.pdbx_seq_one_letter_code
_entity_poly.pdbx_strand_id
1 'polypeptide(L)'
;CSAIMVRNCSQGGDDWLRKLSVDFNGRFVRLLSSSPFRHMQTELALSVVSAAELPEKEEDRVLPSISKSNVLEFLSRYDVHRLQQYGKNLVDYHLVTDLIPVVANLYFTHRLPSINLSSLQKAVLLGMGLQRRSVDDLASKEFGNRLRPTQLLALFNKAVYKLANQLLKGMIEDIEKDELQRKEEAKKHNGPSTEEVEEEVGEEEEEVVELPENTLEEDQALAGEE
;
A
#
# COMPACT_ATOMS: atom_id res chain seq x y z
N CYS A 1 13.47 25.46 -11.21
CA CYS A 1 12.04 25.30 -11.56
C CYS A 1 11.29 26.53 -11.08
N SER A 2 10.46 27.14 -11.93
CA SER A 2 9.46 28.12 -11.50
C SER A 2 8.20 27.38 -11.03
N ALA A 3 7.49 27.94 -10.05
CA ALA A 3 6.23 27.41 -9.55
C ALA A 3 5.19 28.53 -9.51
N ILE A 4 3.96 28.21 -9.90
CA ILE A 4 2.81 29.11 -9.79
C ILE A 4 1.87 28.48 -8.78
N MET A 5 1.64 29.18 -7.67
CA MET A 5 0.68 28.79 -6.64
C MET A 5 -0.54 29.69 -6.76
N VAL A 6 -1.72 29.07 -6.86
CA VAL A 6 -2.99 29.77 -7.01
C VAL A 6 -3.80 29.59 -5.74
N ARG A 7 -4.36 30.68 -5.23
CA ARG A 7 -5.26 30.67 -4.07
C ARG A 7 -6.52 31.43 -4.45
N ASN A 8 -7.67 30.81 -4.26
CA ASN A 8 -8.94 31.52 -4.37
C ASN A 8 -9.18 32.33 -3.08
N CYS A 9 -9.52 33.61 -3.22
CA CYS A 9 -9.86 34.50 -2.11
C CYS A 9 -11.37 34.82 -2.05
N SER A 10 -12.15 34.32 -3.01
CA SER A 10 -13.61 34.47 -3.05
C SER A 10 -14.27 33.53 -2.02
N GLN A 11 -15.41 33.93 -1.45
CA GLN A 11 -16.21 33.09 -0.55
C GLN A 11 -17.00 31.99 -1.29
N GLY A 12 -16.93 31.92 -2.63
CA GLY A 12 -17.63 30.90 -3.42
C GLY A 12 -16.84 30.43 -4.65
N GLY A 13 -16.90 29.12 -4.89
CA GLY A 13 -16.48 28.48 -6.15
C GLY A 13 -15.06 27.92 -6.18
N ASP A 14 -14.69 27.04 -5.25
CA ASP A 14 -13.36 26.38 -5.22
C ASP A 14 -13.28 25.09 -6.06
N ASP A 15 -14.38 24.69 -6.71
CA ASP A 15 -14.49 23.42 -7.43
C ASP A 15 -13.47 23.27 -8.57
N TRP A 16 -13.23 24.35 -9.33
CA TRP A 16 -12.23 24.34 -10.41
C TRP A 16 -10.79 24.24 -9.86
N LEU A 17 -10.52 24.88 -8.71
CA LEU A 17 -9.21 24.86 -8.07
C LEU A 17 -8.92 23.47 -7.49
N ARG A 18 -9.93 22.83 -6.89
CA ARG A 18 -9.90 21.43 -6.45
C ARG A 18 -9.60 20.49 -7.62
N LYS A 19 -10.36 20.58 -8.72
CA LYS A 19 -10.13 19.78 -9.93
C LYS A 19 -8.73 19.98 -10.51
N LEU A 20 -8.24 21.23 -10.54
CA LEU A 20 -6.87 21.55 -10.96
C LEU A 20 -5.84 20.93 -10.01
N SER A 21 -6.07 20.97 -8.70
CA SER A 21 -5.19 20.41 -7.68
C SER A 21 -5.07 18.88 -7.81
N VAL A 22 -6.19 18.19 -8.03
CA VAL A 22 -6.20 16.73 -8.23
C VAL A 22 -5.51 16.34 -9.56
N ASP A 23 -5.79 17.05 -10.66
CA ASP A 23 -5.10 16.82 -11.94
C ASP A 23 -3.59 17.10 -11.83
N PHE A 24 -3.20 18.19 -11.15
CA PHE A 24 -1.81 18.50 -10.87
C PHE A 24 -1.13 17.39 -10.08
N ASN A 25 -1.72 16.88 -9.00
CA ASN A 25 -1.15 15.81 -8.20
C ASN A 25 -0.91 14.54 -9.07
N GLY A 26 -1.91 14.13 -9.85
CA GLY A 26 -1.79 12.99 -10.76
C GLY A 26 -0.67 13.15 -11.79
N ARG A 27 -0.49 14.35 -12.36
CA ARG A 27 0.60 14.66 -13.29
C ARG A 27 1.95 14.72 -12.58
N PHE A 28 2.01 15.34 -11.42
CA PHE A 28 3.23 15.50 -10.63
C PHE A 28 3.79 14.14 -10.23
N VAL A 29 2.95 13.23 -9.73
CA VAL A 29 3.33 11.84 -9.39
C VAL A 29 3.95 11.11 -10.58
N ARG A 30 3.40 11.27 -11.79
CA ARG A 30 3.97 10.69 -13.02
C ARG A 30 5.32 11.31 -13.36
N LEU A 31 5.43 12.63 -13.23
CA LEU A 31 6.65 13.39 -13.54
C LEU A 31 7.77 13.20 -12.51
N LEU A 32 7.49 12.78 -11.28
CA LEU A 32 8.51 12.50 -10.25
C LEU A 32 9.51 11.43 -10.69
N SER A 33 9.08 10.50 -11.55
CA SER A 33 9.96 9.46 -12.13
C SER A 33 10.88 9.98 -13.24
N SER A 34 10.57 11.15 -13.81
CA SER A 34 11.30 11.74 -14.93
C SER A 34 12.50 12.57 -14.46
N SER A 35 13.50 12.70 -15.34
CA SER A 35 14.77 13.41 -15.07
C SER A 35 14.65 14.77 -14.36
N PRO A 36 13.71 15.69 -14.69
CA PRO A 36 13.66 17.00 -14.01
C PRO A 36 13.30 16.92 -12.52
N PHE A 37 12.57 15.90 -12.08
CA PHE A 37 12.09 15.80 -10.69
C PHE A 37 12.66 14.59 -9.93
N ARG A 38 13.35 13.68 -10.62
CA ARG A 38 14.05 12.55 -10.02
C ARG A 38 15.13 12.96 -9.01
N HIS A 39 15.77 14.11 -9.24
CA HIS A 39 16.82 14.64 -8.36
C HIS A 39 16.33 15.75 -7.42
N MET A 40 15.02 16.02 -7.39
CA MET A 40 14.42 16.91 -6.41
C MET A 40 14.52 16.28 -5.01
N GLN A 41 14.71 17.11 -3.98
CA GLN A 41 14.67 16.66 -2.60
C GLN A 41 13.33 15.96 -2.30
N THR A 42 13.42 14.79 -1.70
CA THR A 42 12.28 13.90 -1.42
C THR A 42 11.29 14.56 -0.48
N GLU A 43 11.79 15.32 0.50
CA GLU A 43 10.96 16.08 1.45
C GLU A 43 10.18 17.21 0.75
N LEU A 44 10.81 17.89 -0.21
CA LEU A 44 10.14 18.91 -1.03
C LEU A 44 9.09 18.28 -1.96
N ALA A 45 9.41 17.16 -2.59
CA ALA A 45 8.45 16.43 -3.41
C ALA A 45 7.25 15.95 -2.57
N LEU A 46 7.50 15.46 -1.36
CA LEU A 46 6.44 15.05 -0.44
C LEU A 46 5.59 16.24 0.01
N SER A 47 6.20 17.39 0.30
CA SER A 47 5.45 18.58 0.71
C SER A 47 4.50 19.05 -0.39
N VAL A 48 4.94 19.04 -1.65
CA VAL A 48 4.10 19.37 -2.82
C VAL A 48 2.95 18.39 -2.98
N VAL A 49 3.21 17.07 -2.88
CA VAL A 49 2.14 16.05 -2.94
C VAL A 49 1.16 16.17 -1.77
N SER A 50 1.65 16.51 -0.57
CA SER A 50 0.81 16.67 0.62
C SER A 50 0.02 17.99 0.66
N ALA A 51 0.48 19.00 -0.06
CA ALA A 51 -0.18 20.30 -0.19
C ALA A 51 -1.32 20.27 -1.22
N ALA A 52 -1.31 19.29 -2.13
CA ALA A 52 -2.43 19.08 -3.03
C ALA A 52 -3.69 18.69 -2.23
N GLU A 53 -4.83 19.24 -2.64
CA GLU A 53 -6.09 18.99 -1.97
C GLU A 53 -6.52 17.55 -2.20
N LEU A 54 -6.99 16.90 -1.13
CA LEU A 54 -7.52 15.55 -1.22
C LEU A 54 -8.88 15.59 -1.95
N PRO A 55 -9.16 14.63 -2.84
CA PRO A 55 -10.48 14.52 -3.43
C PRO A 55 -11.50 14.12 -2.35
N GLU A 56 -12.40 15.04 -2.01
CA GLU A 56 -13.48 14.82 -1.03
C GLU A 56 -14.58 13.92 -1.60
N LYS A 57 -14.88 14.05 -2.89
CA LYS A 57 -15.85 13.21 -3.61
C LYS A 57 -15.13 12.23 -4.54
N GLU A 58 -15.78 11.11 -4.82
CA GLU A 58 -15.25 10.13 -5.77
C GLU A 58 -15.22 10.68 -7.22
N GLU A 59 -16.16 11.56 -7.55
CA GLU A 59 -16.25 12.25 -8.86
C GLU A 59 -15.09 13.21 -9.14
N ASP A 60 -14.49 13.77 -8.10
CA ASP A 60 -13.36 14.70 -8.23
C ASP A 60 -12.03 13.98 -8.47
N ARG A 61 -12.02 12.65 -8.34
CA ARG A 61 -10.82 11.84 -8.55
C ARG A 61 -10.53 11.70 -10.04
N VAL A 62 -9.30 11.99 -10.44
CA VAL A 62 -8.81 11.76 -11.81
C VAL A 62 -8.91 10.28 -12.19
N LEU A 63 -8.76 9.37 -11.22
CA LEU A 63 -8.95 7.94 -11.39
C LEU A 63 -9.81 7.40 -10.25
N PRO A 64 -10.73 6.45 -10.51
CA PRO A 64 -11.55 5.86 -9.47
C PRO A 64 -10.66 5.21 -8.40
N SER A 65 -11.20 5.13 -7.18
CA SER A 65 -10.57 4.33 -6.13
C SER A 65 -10.27 2.93 -6.66
N ILE A 66 -9.24 2.27 -6.14
CA ILE A 66 -9.06 0.87 -6.48
C ILE A 66 -10.27 0.11 -5.97
N SER A 67 -11.08 -0.34 -6.92
CA SER A 67 -12.08 -1.38 -6.72
C SER A 67 -11.42 -2.74 -6.96
N LYS A 68 -12.02 -3.76 -6.38
CA LYS A 68 -11.53 -5.13 -6.33
C LYS A 68 -11.42 -5.76 -7.72
N SER A 69 -12.31 -5.39 -8.65
CA SER A 69 -12.25 -5.72 -10.08
C SER A 69 -11.02 -5.12 -10.77
N ASN A 70 -10.59 -3.94 -10.35
CA ASN A 70 -9.56 -3.17 -11.04
C ASN A 70 -8.17 -3.41 -10.43
N VAL A 71 -8.05 -4.04 -9.24
CA VAL A 71 -6.74 -4.41 -8.66
C VAL A 71 -5.95 -5.27 -9.66
N LEU A 72 -6.63 -6.24 -10.27
CA LEU A 72 -6.03 -7.19 -11.22
C LEU A 72 -5.60 -6.54 -12.54
N GLU A 73 -6.05 -5.31 -12.83
CA GLU A 73 -5.56 -4.51 -13.96
C GLU A 73 -4.15 -3.96 -13.68
N PHE A 74 -3.78 -3.78 -12.41
CA PHE A 74 -2.49 -3.19 -12.01
C PHE A 74 -1.50 -4.22 -11.46
N LEU A 75 -1.98 -5.25 -10.74
CA LEU A 75 -1.16 -6.25 -10.06
C LEU A 75 -1.77 -7.64 -10.18
N SER A 76 -0.95 -8.63 -10.53
CA SER A 76 -1.37 -10.04 -10.48
C SER A 76 -1.56 -10.52 -9.05
N ARG A 77 -2.33 -11.59 -8.85
CA ARG A 77 -2.42 -12.30 -7.56
C ARG A 77 -1.04 -12.71 -7.05
N TYR A 78 -0.16 -13.13 -7.97
CA TYR A 78 1.22 -13.49 -7.64
C TYR A 78 2.04 -12.29 -7.16
N ASP A 79 1.83 -11.11 -7.76
CA ASP A 79 2.52 -9.88 -7.35
C ASP A 79 2.10 -9.44 -5.95
N VAL A 80 0.80 -9.52 -5.65
CA VAL A 80 0.30 -9.22 -4.31
C VAL A 80 0.86 -10.21 -3.28
N HIS A 81 0.96 -11.50 -3.63
CA HIS A 81 1.60 -12.50 -2.77
C HIS A 81 3.09 -12.17 -2.55
N ARG A 82 3.85 -11.80 -3.59
CA ARG A 82 5.25 -11.36 -3.46
C ARG A 82 5.39 -10.17 -2.50
N LEU A 83 4.51 -9.18 -2.60
CA LEU A 83 4.51 -8.02 -1.69
C LEU A 83 4.22 -8.43 -0.23
N GLN A 84 3.37 -9.43 -0.02
CA GLN A 84 3.08 -9.97 1.31
C GLN A 84 4.29 -10.73 1.89
N GLN A 85 4.93 -11.58 1.09
CA GLN A 85 6.12 -12.32 1.49
C GLN A 85 7.27 -11.37 1.84
N TYR A 86 7.45 -10.30 1.05
CA TYR A 86 8.38 -9.23 1.38
C TYR A 86 8.02 -8.58 2.72
N GLY A 87 6.77 -8.17 2.93
CA GLY A 87 6.34 -7.55 4.19
C GLY A 87 6.45 -8.45 5.43
N LYS A 88 6.53 -9.77 5.25
CA LYS A 88 6.85 -10.77 6.30
C LYS A 88 8.36 -11.01 6.47
N ASN A 89 9.21 -10.29 5.75
CA ASN A 89 10.67 -10.46 5.68
C ASN A 89 11.11 -11.85 5.19
N LEU A 90 10.27 -12.56 4.44
CA LEU A 90 10.60 -13.89 3.89
C LEU A 90 11.35 -13.80 2.55
N VAL A 91 11.34 -12.62 1.93
CA VAL A 91 11.88 -12.36 0.60
C VAL A 91 12.65 -11.05 0.61
N ASP A 92 13.70 -10.95 -0.22
CA ASP A 92 14.51 -9.74 -0.38
C ASP A 92 13.81 -8.64 -1.20
N TYR A 93 14.14 -7.38 -0.95
CA TYR A 93 13.52 -6.23 -1.60
C TYR A 93 13.71 -6.19 -3.13
N HIS A 94 14.80 -6.76 -3.65
CA HIS A 94 15.04 -6.84 -5.10
C HIS A 94 13.91 -7.62 -5.81
N LEU A 95 13.31 -8.61 -5.13
CA LEU A 95 12.18 -9.39 -5.66
C LEU A 95 10.84 -8.66 -5.56
N VAL A 96 10.77 -7.40 -5.15
CA VAL A 96 9.52 -6.61 -5.26
C VAL A 96 9.74 -5.27 -5.95
N THR A 97 10.97 -4.97 -6.37
CA THR A 97 11.38 -3.65 -6.88
C THR A 97 10.61 -3.22 -8.13
N ASP A 98 10.21 -4.19 -8.98
CA ASP A 98 9.36 -4.00 -10.15
C ASP A 98 7.94 -3.52 -9.80
N LEU A 99 7.42 -3.92 -8.64
CA LEU A 99 6.05 -3.64 -8.19
C LEU A 99 5.94 -2.30 -7.43
N ILE A 100 7.05 -1.80 -6.88
CA ILE A 100 7.07 -0.60 -6.04
C ILE A 100 6.55 0.65 -6.75
N PRO A 101 6.93 0.95 -8.01
CA PRO A 101 6.42 2.13 -8.71
C PRO A 101 4.90 2.11 -8.86
N VAL A 102 4.31 0.93 -9.10
CA VAL A 102 2.86 0.75 -9.22
C VAL A 102 2.21 1.01 -7.87
N VAL A 103 2.67 0.34 -6.82
CA VAL A 103 2.14 0.46 -5.46
C VAL A 103 2.24 1.90 -4.93
N ALA A 104 3.37 2.57 -5.16
CA ALA A 104 3.56 3.97 -4.78
C ALA A 104 2.63 4.91 -5.54
N ASN A 105 2.45 4.70 -6.85
CA ASN A 105 1.53 5.51 -7.66
C ASN A 105 0.08 5.39 -7.14
N LEU A 106 -0.38 4.18 -6.84
CA LEU A 106 -1.71 3.93 -6.27
C LEU A 106 -1.92 4.62 -4.91
N TYR A 107 -0.87 4.67 -4.08
CA TYR A 107 -0.90 5.36 -2.80
C TYR A 107 -0.99 6.89 -2.98
N PHE A 108 -0.08 7.49 -3.75
CA PHE A 108 0.03 8.94 -3.89
C PHE A 108 -1.04 9.57 -4.80
N THR A 109 -1.72 8.78 -5.63
CA THR A 109 -2.93 9.21 -6.36
C THR A 109 -4.22 9.04 -5.56
N HIS A 110 -4.11 8.75 -4.25
CA HIS A 110 -5.24 8.60 -3.33
C HIS A 110 -6.25 7.50 -3.75
N ARG A 111 -5.80 6.50 -4.50
CA ARG A 111 -6.62 5.34 -4.87
C ARG A 111 -6.73 4.30 -3.75
N LEU A 112 -5.97 4.49 -2.67
CA LEU A 112 -5.98 3.69 -1.44
C LEU A 112 -6.26 4.57 -0.21
N PRO A 113 -7.47 5.15 -0.07
CA PRO A 113 -7.77 6.18 0.94
C PRO A 113 -7.71 5.67 2.39
N SER A 114 -7.90 4.37 2.62
CA SER A 114 -7.94 3.77 3.96
C SER A 114 -6.56 3.63 4.63
N ILE A 115 -5.48 4.03 3.96
CA ILE A 115 -4.10 3.76 4.40
C ILE A 115 -3.38 5.04 4.78
N ASN A 116 -3.00 5.11 6.05
CA ASN A 116 -2.15 6.18 6.56
C ASN A 116 -0.75 5.64 6.89
N LEU A 117 0.23 6.15 6.15
CA LEU A 117 1.65 5.94 6.40
C LEU A 117 2.22 7.11 7.21
N SER A 118 3.23 6.86 8.05
CA SER A 118 3.94 7.95 8.72
C SER A 118 4.66 8.85 7.71
N SER A 119 4.93 10.11 8.05
CA SER A 119 5.60 11.04 7.14
C SER A 119 6.92 10.49 6.60
N LEU A 120 7.68 9.78 7.45
CA LEU A 120 8.92 9.15 7.06
C LEU A 120 8.70 7.93 6.14
N GLN A 121 7.67 7.10 6.41
CA GLN A 121 7.28 6.01 5.51
C GLN A 121 6.86 6.53 4.13
N LYS A 122 6.11 7.65 4.09
CA LYS A 122 5.73 8.31 2.83
C LYS A 122 6.95 8.81 2.08
N ALA A 123 7.88 9.49 2.75
CA ALA A 123 9.10 10.00 2.12
C ALA A 123 9.93 8.86 1.50
N VAL A 124 10.14 7.77 2.25
CA VAL A 124 10.88 6.60 1.77
C VAL A 124 10.17 5.95 0.57
N LEU A 125 8.86 5.76 0.64
CA LEU A 125 8.07 5.21 -0.47
C LEU A 125 8.10 6.12 -1.71
N LEU A 126 8.08 7.44 -1.55
CA LEU A 126 8.16 8.41 -2.64
C LEU A 126 9.54 8.38 -3.32
N GLY A 127 10.61 8.37 -2.53
CA GLY A 127 11.98 8.33 -3.05
C GLY A 127 12.30 7.03 -3.80
N MET A 128 11.95 5.89 -3.22
CA MET A 128 12.21 4.58 -3.83
C MET A 128 11.23 4.27 -4.96
N GLY A 129 9.95 4.54 -4.77
CA GLY A 129 8.90 4.16 -5.73
C GLY A 129 8.71 5.16 -6.87
N LEU A 130 8.50 6.44 -6.55
CA LEU A 130 8.18 7.45 -7.56
C LEU A 130 9.44 8.05 -8.19
N GLN A 131 10.43 8.45 -7.39
CA GLN A 131 11.69 9.00 -7.92
C GLN A 131 12.66 7.92 -8.41
N ARG A 132 12.40 6.64 -8.11
CA ARG A 132 13.24 5.50 -8.54
C ARG A 132 14.72 5.69 -8.18
N ARG A 133 14.98 6.14 -6.96
CA ARG A 133 16.34 6.30 -6.41
C ARG A 133 16.75 5.04 -5.67
N SER A 134 18.05 4.75 -5.67
CA SER A 134 18.56 3.61 -4.90
C SER A 134 18.52 3.90 -3.40
N VAL A 135 18.50 2.83 -2.61
CA VAL A 135 18.51 2.89 -1.15
C VAL A 135 19.71 3.70 -0.64
N ASP A 136 20.90 3.45 -1.20
CA ASP A 136 22.13 4.13 -0.82
C ASP A 136 22.11 5.62 -1.16
N ASP A 137 21.54 5.98 -2.31
CA ASP A 137 21.44 7.36 -2.76
C ASP A 137 20.46 8.17 -1.90
N LEU A 138 19.35 7.56 -1.47
CA LEU A 138 18.41 8.16 -0.52
C LEU A 138 19.01 8.28 0.88
N ALA A 139 19.65 7.22 1.38
CA ALA A 139 20.28 7.23 2.70
C ALA A 139 21.37 8.31 2.78
N SER A 140 22.25 8.39 1.77
CA SER A 140 23.37 9.33 1.76
C SER A 140 22.97 10.79 1.51
N LYS A 141 22.08 11.06 0.54
CA LYS A 141 21.80 12.44 0.09
C LYS A 141 20.57 13.08 0.71
N GLU A 142 19.58 12.30 1.14
CA GLU A 142 18.28 12.82 1.58
C GLU A 142 18.09 12.71 3.09
N PHE A 143 18.36 11.53 3.63
CA PHE A 143 18.18 11.27 5.06
C PHE A 143 19.47 11.49 5.87
N GLY A 144 20.63 11.52 5.20
CA GLY A 144 21.94 11.76 5.79
C GLY A 144 22.26 10.82 6.96
N ASN A 145 23.02 11.32 7.95
CA ASN A 145 23.37 10.58 9.17
C ASN A 145 22.18 10.19 10.07
N ARG A 146 20.94 10.56 9.71
CA ARG A 146 19.75 10.23 10.53
C ARG A 146 19.34 8.77 10.39
N LEU A 147 19.56 8.16 9.23
CA LEU A 147 19.07 6.81 8.93
C LEU A 147 20.12 6.01 8.17
N ARG A 148 20.42 4.81 8.67
CA ARG A 148 21.23 3.82 7.96
C ARG A 148 20.41 3.14 6.85
N PRO A 149 21.03 2.65 5.75
CA PRO A 149 20.32 1.93 4.68
C PRO A 149 19.41 0.79 5.17
N THR A 150 19.84 0.04 6.19
CA THR A 150 19.05 -1.04 6.82
C THR A 150 17.79 -0.54 7.50
N GLN A 151 17.85 0.63 8.17
CA GLN A 151 16.69 1.26 8.79
C GLN A 151 15.71 1.80 7.73
N LEU A 152 16.24 2.32 6.62
CA LEU A 152 15.42 2.77 5.49
C LEU A 152 14.65 1.61 4.88
N LEU A 153 15.30 0.47 4.65
CA LEU A 153 14.65 -0.76 4.20
C LEU A 153 13.61 -1.29 5.20
N ALA A 154 13.86 -1.21 6.51
CA ALA A 154 12.88 -1.61 7.51
C ALA A 154 11.62 -0.72 7.49
N LEU A 155 11.78 0.60 7.31
CA LEU A 155 10.66 1.53 7.17
C LEU A 155 9.89 1.30 5.86
N PHE A 156 10.62 1.05 4.78
CA PHE A 156 10.06 0.71 3.48
C PHE A 156 9.26 -0.59 3.54
N ASN A 157 9.80 -1.63 4.16
CA ASN A 157 9.14 -2.92 4.38
C ASN A 157 7.81 -2.75 5.14
N LYS A 158 7.83 -2.00 6.25
CA LYS A 158 6.61 -1.68 7.02
C LYS A 158 5.56 -0.95 6.17
N ALA A 159 5.99 -0.04 5.28
CA ALA A 159 5.08 0.66 4.38
C ALA A 159 4.47 -0.30 3.34
N VAL A 160 5.30 -1.11 2.68
CA VAL A 160 4.84 -2.10 1.68
C VAL A 160 3.92 -3.12 2.30
N TYR A 161 4.21 -3.62 3.51
CA TYR A 161 3.35 -4.57 4.22
C TYR A 161 1.94 -4.02 4.48
N LYS A 162 1.85 -2.77 4.92
CA LYS A 162 0.55 -2.09 5.12
C LYS A 162 -0.23 -1.97 3.80
N LEU A 163 0.45 -1.64 2.71
CA LEU A 163 -0.16 -1.53 1.38
C LEU A 163 -0.62 -2.90 0.86
N ALA A 164 0.24 -3.91 0.96
CA ALA A 164 -0.04 -5.27 0.52
C ALA A 164 -1.23 -5.89 1.25
N ASN A 165 -1.31 -5.73 2.57
CA ASN A 165 -2.43 -6.26 3.37
C ASN A 165 -3.77 -5.63 2.99
N GLN A 166 -3.78 -4.38 2.56
CA GLN A 166 -5.00 -3.68 2.16
C GLN A 166 -5.46 -4.12 0.77
N LEU A 167 -4.50 -4.30 -0.16
CA LEU A 167 -4.76 -4.93 -1.45
C LEU A 167 -5.30 -6.36 -1.27
N LEU A 168 -4.74 -7.13 -0.33
CA LEU A 168 -5.18 -8.49 0.01
C LEU A 168 -6.57 -8.54 0.63
N LYS A 169 -6.86 -7.69 1.63
CA LYS A 169 -8.21 -7.60 2.22
C LYS A 169 -9.27 -7.33 1.14
N GLY A 170 -8.94 -6.45 0.20
CA GLY A 170 -9.75 -6.24 -0.99
C GLY A 170 -10.02 -7.54 -1.76
N MET A 171 -9.00 -8.37 -2.00
CA MET A 171 -9.15 -9.63 -2.76
C MET A 171 -9.82 -10.77 -1.97
N ILE A 172 -9.53 -10.94 -0.68
CA ILE A 172 -9.98 -12.09 0.14
C ILE A 172 -11.48 -12.02 0.42
N GLU A 173 -11.98 -10.84 0.84
CA GLU A 173 -13.41 -10.63 1.07
C GLU A 173 -14.26 -10.91 -0.17
N ASP A 174 -13.67 -10.85 -1.36
CA ASP A 174 -14.35 -11.14 -2.61
C ASP A 174 -14.29 -12.61 -2.99
N ILE A 175 -13.21 -13.35 -2.71
CA ILE A 175 -13.23 -14.82 -2.88
C ILE A 175 -14.35 -15.41 -2.02
N GLU A 176 -14.49 -14.94 -0.78
CA GLU A 176 -15.56 -15.37 0.12
C GLU A 176 -16.96 -15.01 -0.44
N LYS A 177 -17.13 -13.81 -1.01
CA LYS A 177 -18.41 -13.39 -1.61
C LYS A 177 -18.71 -14.09 -2.93
N ASP A 178 -17.73 -14.28 -3.81
CA ASP A 178 -17.86 -14.98 -5.09
C ASP A 178 -18.15 -16.47 -4.85
N GLU A 179 -17.51 -17.08 -3.84
CA GLU A 179 -17.83 -18.45 -3.41
C GLU A 179 -19.23 -18.55 -2.82
N LEU A 180 -19.65 -17.56 -2.02
CA LEU A 180 -21.01 -17.53 -1.46
C LEU A 180 -22.05 -17.36 -2.58
N GLN A 181 -21.82 -16.48 -3.55
CA GLN A 181 -22.70 -16.26 -4.70
C GLN A 181 -22.75 -17.49 -5.61
N ARG A 182 -21.62 -18.13 -5.91
CA ARG A 182 -21.60 -19.40 -6.65
C ARG A 182 -22.31 -20.53 -5.91
N LYS A 183 -22.20 -20.60 -4.58
CA LYS A 183 -22.94 -21.56 -3.74
C LYS A 183 -24.44 -21.26 -3.73
N GLU A 184 -24.84 -19.99 -3.74
CA GLU A 184 -26.25 -19.57 -3.86
C GLU A 184 -26.83 -19.85 -5.25
N GLU A 185 -26.05 -19.65 -6.31
CA GLU A 185 -26.43 -19.96 -7.69
C GLU A 185 -26.52 -21.47 -7.93
N ALA A 186 -25.60 -22.26 -7.38
CA ALA A 186 -25.65 -23.73 -7.40
C ALA A 186 -26.86 -24.28 -6.61
N LYS A 187 -27.22 -23.67 -5.48
CA LYS A 187 -28.43 -24.01 -4.71
C LYS A 187 -29.73 -23.61 -5.44
N LYS A 188 -29.70 -22.61 -6.32
CA LYS A 188 -30.86 -22.23 -7.15
C LYS A 188 -31.01 -23.12 -8.39
N HIS A 189 -29.92 -23.69 -8.91
CA HIS A 189 -29.96 -24.58 -10.09
C HIS A 189 -30.25 -26.04 -9.75
N ASN A 190 -29.95 -26.51 -8.53
CA ASN A 190 -30.44 -27.80 -8.03
C ASN A 190 -31.71 -27.61 -7.21
N GLY A 191 -32.87 -27.84 -7.84
CA GLY A 191 -34.13 -28.06 -7.12
C GLY A 191 -34.05 -29.31 -6.22
N PRO A 192 -34.95 -29.46 -5.23
CA PRO A 192 -34.85 -30.51 -4.23
C PRO A 192 -35.15 -31.86 -4.87
N SER A 193 -34.13 -32.70 -5.02
CA SER A 193 -34.31 -34.15 -5.08
C SER A 193 -33.68 -34.74 -3.82
N THR A 194 -34.58 -35.20 -2.95
CA THR A 194 -34.36 -36.12 -1.85
C THR A 194 -33.45 -37.28 -2.23
N GLU A 195 -32.45 -37.59 -1.40
CA GLU A 195 -32.44 -38.80 -0.57
C GLU A 195 -31.16 -38.86 0.29
N GLU A 196 -31.39 -39.27 1.52
CA GLU A 196 -30.43 -39.54 2.56
C GLU A 196 -29.45 -40.63 2.12
N VAL A 197 -28.14 -40.42 2.34
CA VAL A 197 -27.22 -41.50 2.68
C VAL A 197 -26.29 -40.96 3.76
N GLU A 198 -26.53 -41.43 4.99
CA GLU A 198 -25.52 -41.46 6.04
C GLU A 198 -24.33 -42.29 5.55
N GLU A 199 -23.12 -41.75 5.68
CA GLU A 199 -21.93 -42.61 5.84
C GLU A 199 -20.92 -41.90 6.75
N GLU A 200 -20.78 -42.45 7.95
CA GLU A 200 -19.71 -42.16 8.92
C GLU A 200 -18.34 -42.50 8.31
N VAL A 201 -17.41 -41.55 8.32
CA VAL A 201 -15.96 -41.73 8.55
C VAL A 201 -15.44 -40.30 8.85
N GLY A 202 -14.70 -39.96 9.89
CA GLY A 202 -14.01 -40.64 10.97
C GLY A 202 -13.19 -39.52 11.63
N GLU A 203 -13.15 -39.48 12.96
CA GLU A 203 -12.34 -38.51 13.69
C GLU A 203 -10.86 -38.75 13.37
N GLU A 204 -10.21 -37.79 12.70
CA GLU A 204 -8.75 -37.69 12.69
C GLU A 204 -8.38 -36.36 13.35
N GLU A 205 -7.79 -36.49 14.54
CA GLU A 205 -7.21 -35.42 15.35
C GLU A 205 -6.10 -34.72 14.55
N GLU A 206 -6.26 -33.43 14.22
CA GLU A 206 -5.12 -32.62 13.81
C GLU A 206 -4.35 -32.15 15.05
N GLU A 207 -3.20 -32.80 15.22
CA GLU A 207 -2.11 -32.52 16.13
C GLU A 207 -1.72 -31.03 16.11
N VAL A 208 -2.04 -30.33 17.21
CA VAL A 208 -1.58 -28.96 17.46
C VAL A 208 -0.07 -29.01 17.74
N VAL A 209 0.74 -28.68 16.73
CA VAL A 209 2.17 -28.41 16.93
C VAL A 209 2.30 -27.02 17.57
N GLU A 210 2.29 -27.00 18.90
CA GLU A 210 2.72 -25.84 19.71
C GLU A 210 4.21 -25.59 19.46
N LEU A 211 4.55 -24.45 18.85
CA LEU A 211 5.91 -23.92 18.89
C LEU A 211 5.99 -22.88 20.01
N PRO A 212 7.04 -22.96 20.87
CA PRO A 212 7.04 -22.36 22.20
C PRO A 212 7.06 -20.83 22.17
N GLU A 213 6.09 -20.23 22.85
CA GLU A 213 6.21 -18.89 23.42
C GLU A 213 7.22 -18.95 24.57
N ASN A 214 8.44 -18.47 24.33
CA ASN A 214 9.18 -17.62 25.27
C ASN A 214 10.61 -17.37 24.78
N THR A 215 10.95 -16.09 24.61
CA THR A 215 12.15 -15.46 25.20
C THR A 215 12.16 -13.98 24.81
N LEU A 216 11.33 -13.17 25.49
CA LEU A 216 11.56 -11.72 25.61
C LEU A 216 11.07 -11.24 26.99
N GLU A 217 11.55 -11.90 28.04
CA GLU A 217 11.65 -11.33 29.38
C GLU A 217 13.10 -11.51 29.85
N GLU A 218 14.01 -10.72 29.31
CA GLU A 218 15.34 -10.48 29.87
C GLU A 218 15.94 -9.27 29.14
N ASP A 219 15.44 -8.06 29.45
CA ASP A 219 16.14 -6.80 29.17
C ASP A 219 15.61 -5.60 30.01
N GLN A 220 15.03 -5.86 31.19
CA GLN A 220 14.66 -4.83 32.16
C GLN A 220 15.47 -4.89 33.48
N ALA A 221 16.71 -5.37 33.42
CA ALA A 221 17.60 -5.42 34.59
C ALA A 221 18.94 -4.69 34.40
N LEU A 222 19.01 -3.66 33.54
CA LEU A 222 20.24 -2.84 33.43
C LEU A 222 20.01 -1.33 33.27
N ALA A 223 18.98 -0.78 33.92
CA ALA A 223 18.83 0.67 34.09
C ALA A 223 18.41 0.96 35.54
N GLY A 224 19.38 0.85 36.44
CA GLY A 224 19.19 1.06 37.87
C GLY A 224 20.48 1.12 38.66
N GLU A 225 21.56 1.63 38.07
CA GLU A 225 22.72 2.16 38.79
C GLU A 225 23.22 3.40 38.04
N GLU A 226 23.54 4.44 38.83
CA GLU A 226 23.85 5.85 38.53
C GLU A 226 22.69 6.84 38.38
#